data_AF-A0A1N7AHT9-F1
#
_entry.id   AF-A0A1N7AHT9-F1
#
_cell.length_a   1.000
_cell.length_b   1.000
_cell.length_c   1.000
_cell.angle_alpha   90.00
_cell.angle_beta   90.00
_cell.angle_gamma   90.00
#
_symmetry.space_group_name_H-M   'P 1'
#
loop_
_entity.id
_entity.type
_entity.pdbx_description
1 polymer ?
#
loop_
_entity_poly.entity_id
_entity_poly.type
_entity_poly.pdbx_seq_one_letter_code
_entity_poly.pdbx_strand_id
1 'polypeptide(L)'
;MKNSIVIMCCFCVFVFSATYANSTNQVHLKENISISANDEISSLCKAVIKGDVNKVRSLLALGEELNEKSLGLTPAMYAARYNKVEVLKVLVLNGANLNIKSDQGYTAKDYAKMSNAMDALKVIKEGV
;
A
#
# COMPACT_ATOMS: atom_id res chain seq x y z
N MET A 1 8.51 -5.45 -55.03
CA MET A 1 7.84 -4.13 -54.99
C MET A 1 6.60 -4.28 -54.13
N LYS A 2 6.67 -3.84 -52.86
CA LYS A 2 5.60 -4.01 -51.87
C LYS A 2 4.80 -2.72 -51.80
N ASN A 3 3.73 -2.62 -52.59
CA ASN A 3 2.70 -1.61 -52.41
C ASN A 3 1.38 -2.32 -52.14
N SER A 4 1.00 -2.33 -50.87
CA SER A 4 -0.39 -2.49 -50.45
C SER A 4 -0.49 -1.79 -49.10
N ILE A 5 -1.15 -0.63 -49.08
CA ILE A 5 -2.57 -0.51 -48.70
C ILE A 5 -2.63 -0.58 -47.16
N VAL A 6 -3.02 0.43 -46.39
CA VAL A 6 -4.00 1.52 -46.57
C VAL A 6 -3.86 2.33 -45.26
N ILE A 7 -3.55 3.62 -45.29
CA ILE A 7 -4.53 4.71 -45.32
C ILE A 7 -5.67 4.50 -44.31
N MET A 8 -5.46 4.96 -43.08
CA MET A 8 -6.51 5.56 -42.27
C MET A 8 -5.84 6.65 -41.41
N CYS A 9 -5.50 7.78 -42.03
CA CYS A 9 -6.29 9.01 -41.96
C CYS A 9 -6.45 9.49 -40.50
N CYS A 10 -5.56 10.38 -40.05
CA CYS A 10 -5.79 11.84 -40.02
C CYS A 10 -6.89 12.21 -39.00
N PHE A 11 -6.67 13.05 -38.00
CA PHE A 11 -6.40 14.47 -38.18
C PHE A 11 -6.17 15.15 -36.82
N CYS A 12 -5.39 16.23 -36.84
CA CYS A 12 -5.55 17.42 -36.01
C CYS A 12 -5.20 17.36 -34.51
N VAL A 13 -3.96 17.77 -34.23
CA VAL A 13 -3.64 18.98 -33.46
C VAL A 13 -4.75 19.46 -32.51
N PHE A 14 -4.51 19.36 -31.20
CA PHE A 14 -4.80 20.45 -30.28
C PHE A 14 -3.69 20.53 -29.23
N VAL A 15 -2.81 21.50 -29.44
CA VAL A 15 -2.00 22.08 -28.38
C VAL A 15 -2.96 22.73 -27.39
N PHE A 16 -2.94 22.30 -26.14
CA PHE A 16 -3.31 23.18 -25.03
C PHE A 16 -2.20 23.12 -23.99
N SER A 17 -1.28 24.07 -24.14
CA SER A 17 -0.36 24.45 -23.07
C SER A 17 -1.18 24.99 -21.90
N ALA A 18 -1.19 24.27 -20.79
CA ALA A 18 -1.47 24.84 -19.49
C ALA A 18 -0.24 24.60 -18.61
N THR A 19 0.57 25.63 -18.49
CA THR A 19 1.66 25.72 -17.51
C THR A 19 1.06 25.68 -16.11
N TYR A 20 1.23 24.57 -15.40
CA TYR A 20 1.30 24.62 -13.94
C TYR A 20 2.77 24.60 -13.57
N ALA A 21 3.32 25.80 -13.38
CA ALA A 21 4.55 25.92 -12.62
C ALA A 21 4.23 25.53 -11.17
N ASN A 22 4.89 24.50 -10.63
CA ASN A 22 5.58 24.64 -9.35
C ASN A 22 6.58 23.49 -9.08
N SER A 23 7.86 23.85 -9.16
CA SER A 23 9.03 23.38 -8.41
C SER A 23 9.24 21.88 -8.08
N THR A 24 10.30 21.33 -8.69
CA THR A 24 11.42 20.55 -8.06
C THR A 24 11.04 19.58 -6.94
N ASN A 25 11.31 18.28 -7.06
CA ASN A 25 12.67 17.78 -6.83
C ASN A 25 12.89 16.43 -7.53
N GLN A 26 13.70 16.44 -8.59
CA GLN A 26 14.55 15.30 -8.89
C GLN A 26 15.58 15.22 -7.76
N VAL A 27 15.48 14.22 -6.88
CA VAL A 27 16.57 13.89 -5.96
C VAL A 27 17.35 12.74 -6.57
N HIS A 28 18.33 13.09 -7.38
CA HIS A 28 19.46 12.21 -7.64
C HIS A 28 20.71 12.87 -7.07
N LEU A 29 20.94 12.68 -5.76
CA LEU A 29 22.27 12.78 -5.19
C LEU A 29 22.46 11.61 -4.23
N LYS A 30 23.41 10.77 -4.64
CA LYS A 30 24.06 9.71 -3.89
C LYS A 30 24.73 10.33 -2.67
N GLU A 31 24.03 10.38 -1.55
CA GLU A 31 24.62 10.64 -0.24
C GLU A 31 24.71 9.32 0.53
N ASN A 32 25.95 8.91 0.76
CA ASN A 32 26.34 7.76 1.54
C ASN A 32 26.18 8.07 3.04
N ILE A 33 24.96 8.42 3.46
CA ILE A 33 24.63 8.64 4.87
C ILE A 33 24.25 7.28 5.44
N SER A 34 25.14 6.73 6.25
CA SER A 34 24.83 5.66 7.18
C SER A 34 23.80 6.17 8.20
N ILE A 35 22.54 6.23 7.81
CA ILE A 35 21.44 6.50 8.71
C ILE A 35 21.23 5.20 9.49
N SER A 36 21.70 5.19 10.74
CA SER A 36 21.28 4.21 11.73
C SER A 36 19.76 4.14 11.67
N ALA A 37 19.22 2.97 11.27
CA ALA A 37 17.81 2.70 11.07
C ALA A 37 17.03 2.99 12.36
N ASN A 38 16.57 4.23 12.52
CA ASN A 38 15.58 4.59 13.51
C ASN A 38 14.22 4.13 12.96
N ASP A 39 13.95 2.82 13.05
CA ASP A 39 12.63 2.20 13.19
C ASP A 39 11.43 3.01 12.62
N GLU A 40 11.52 3.43 11.37
CA GLU A 40 10.50 4.30 10.80
C GLU A 40 9.33 3.42 10.36
N ILE A 41 8.17 3.62 11.00
CA ILE A 41 6.96 2.90 10.61
C ILE A 41 6.66 3.18 9.13
N SER A 42 6.49 2.12 8.34
CA SER A 42 6.12 2.19 6.92
C SER A 42 4.94 3.15 6.69
N SER A 43 4.95 3.89 5.58
CA SER A 43 3.87 4.79 5.17
C SER A 43 2.52 4.09 5.11
N LEU A 44 2.46 2.89 4.53
CA LEU A 44 1.27 2.04 4.54
C LEU A 44 0.83 1.71 5.97
N CYS A 45 1.75 1.31 6.85
CA CYS A 45 1.42 1.00 8.25
C CYS A 45 0.89 2.23 9.02
N LYS A 46 1.47 3.42 8.82
CA LYS A 46 0.95 4.68 9.38
C LYS A 46 -0.49 4.95 8.92
N ALA A 47 -0.79 4.77 7.63
CA ALA A 47 -2.13 4.94 7.08
C ALA A 47 -3.12 3.91 7.66
N VAL A 48 -2.69 2.66 7.80
CA VAL A 48 -3.47 1.59 8.43
C VAL A 48 -3.83 1.92 9.87
N ILE A 49 -2.86 2.33 10.68
CA ILE A 49 -3.08 2.66 12.10
C ILE A 49 -4.08 3.82 12.23
N LYS A 50 -4.00 4.81 11.33
CA LYS A 50 -4.97 5.92 11.26
C LYS A 50 -6.36 5.46 10.81
N GLY A 51 -6.46 4.35 10.08
CA GLY A 51 -7.71 3.89 9.47
C GLY A 51 -8.04 4.61 8.17
N ASP A 52 -7.06 5.23 7.51
CA ASP A 52 -7.27 6.00 6.28
C ASP A 52 -7.35 5.07 5.07
N VAL A 53 -8.57 4.62 4.78
CA VAL A 53 -8.85 3.68 3.67
C VAL A 53 -8.40 4.25 2.32
N ASN A 54 -8.61 5.54 2.08
CA ASN A 54 -8.26 6.18 0.81
C ASN A 54 -6.75 6.21 0.63
N LYS A 55 -6.02 6.61 1.67
CA LYS A 55 -4.56 6.62 1.62
C LYS A 55 -4.00 5.21 1.46
N VAL A 56 -4.55 4.21 2.15
CA VAL A 56 -4.16 2.81 1.97
C VAL A 56 -4.32 2.38 0.51
N ARG A 57 -5.48 2.64 -0.11
CA ARG A 57 -5.70 2.33 -1.54
C ARG A 57 -4.69 3.02 -2.45
N SER A 58 -4.42 4.32 -2.21
CA SER A 58 -3.45 5.07 -3.00
C SER A 58 -2.03 4.50 -2.87
N LEU A 59 -1.60 4.13 -1.66
CA LEU A 59 -0.26 3.57 -1.44
C LEU A 59 -0.11 2.19 -2.09
N LEU A 60 -1.13 1.34 -2.01
CA LEU A 60 -1.13 0.06 -2.73
C LEU A 60 -1.10 0.25 -4.25
N ALA A 61 -1.82 1.26 -4.78
CA ALA A 61 -1.79 1.60 -6.20
C ALA A 61 -0.43 2.15 -6.66
N LEU A 62 0.35 2.75 -5.76
CA LEU A 62 1.73 3.16 -6.00
C LEU A 62 2.74 2.00 -5.91
N GLY A 63 2.27 0.79 -5.59
CA GLY A 63 3.10 -0.41 -5.51
C GLY A 63 3.81 -0.59 -4.16
N GLU A 64 3.35 0.04 -3.07
CA GLU A 64 3.86 -0.29 -1.75
C GLU A 64 3.60 -1.77 -1.40
N GLU A 65 4.59 -2.41 -0.78
CA GLU A 65 4.54 -3.83 -0.44
C GLU A 65 3.49 -4.13 0.64
N LEU A 66 2.44 -4.86 0.24
CA LEU A 66 1.27 -5.16 1.08
C LEU A 66 1.60 -6.01 2.33
N ASN A 67 2.65 -6.83 2.23
CA ASN A 67 3.03 -7.81 3.26
C ASN A 67 4.35 -7.46 3.95
N GLU A 68 4.98 -6.34 3.60
CA GLU A 68 6.23 -5.90 4.22
C GLU A 68 6.02 -5.64 5.71
N LYS A 69 6.96 -6.12 6.53
CA LYS A 69 6.91 -5.89 7.97
C LYS A 69 7.47 -4.52 8.30
N SER A 70 6.75 -3.80 9.15
CA SER A 70 7.19 -2.57 9.78
C SER A 70 7.20 -2.81 11.29
N LEU A 71 8.35 -2.57 11.95
CA LEU A 71 8.55 -2.91 13.38
C LEU A 71 8.11 -4.35 13.71
N GLY A 72 8.39 -5.27 12.80
CA GLY A 72 8.06 -6.69 12.93
C GLY A 72 6.59 -7.08 12.70
N LEU A 73 5.72 -6.15 12.30
CA LEU A 73 4.30 -6.41 12.02
C LEU A 73 3.95 -6.08 10.57
N THR A 74 3.08 -6.89 9.95
CA THR A 74 2.54 -6.57 8.62
C THR A 74 1.40 -5.54 8.73
N PRO A 75 1.07 -4.82 7.63
CA PRO A 75 -0.11 -3.95 7.57
C PRO A 75 -1.39 -4.64 8.06
N ALA A 76 -1.61 -5.90 7.69
CA ALA A 76 -2.78 -6.65 8.13
C ALA A 76 -2.79 -6.91 9.65
N MET A 77 -1.63 -7.13 10.28
CA MET A 77 -1.52 -7.26 11.74
C MET A 77 -1.86 -5.95 12.44
N TYR A 78 -1.40 -4.81 11.92
CA TYR A 78 -1.77 -3.50 12.47
C TYR A 78 -3.27 -3.25 12.37
N ALA A 79 -3.87 -3.54 11.21
CA ALA A 79 -5.31 -3.38 11.01
C ALA A 79 -6.10 -4.28 11.98
N ALA A 80 -5.65 -5.52 12.16
CA ALA A 80 -6.26 -6.48 13.08
C ALA A 80 -6.15 -6.04 14.56
N ARG A 81 -4.96 -5.64 14.99
CA ARG A 81 -4.67 -5.16 16.36
C ARG A 81 -5.53 -3.96 16.75
N TYR A 82 -5.72 -3.01 15.82
CA TYR A 82 -6.45 -1.76 16.06
C TYR A 82 -7.91 -1.79 15.60
N ASN A 83 -8.46 -2.97 15.31
CA ASN A 83 -9.82 -3.18 14.81
C ASN A 83 -10.20 -2.27 13.60
N LYS A 84 -9.26 -2.06 12.67
CA LYS A 84 -9.48 -1.24 11.46
C LYS A 84 -10.12 -2.07 10.36
N VAL A 85 -11.39 -2.43 10.57
CA VAL A 85 -12.16 -3.38 9.75
C VAL A 85 -12.14 -3.02 8.27
N GLU A 86 -12.45 -1.78 7.91
CA GLU A 86 -12.54 -1.38 6.50
C GLU A 86 -11.18 -1.38 5.81
N VAL A 87 -10.13 -0.95 6.51
CA VAL A 87 -8.76 -1.06 6.01
C VAL A 87 -8.37 -2.53 5.84
N LEU A 88 -8.67 -3.38 6.82
CA LEU A 88 -8.37 -4.80 6.77
C LEU A 88 -9.04 -5.48 5.57
N LYS A 89 -10.31 -5.16 5.29
CA LYS A 89 -11.01 -5.63 4.09
C LYS A 89 -10.27 -5.20 2.81
N VAL A 90 -9.80 -3.95 2.72
CA VAL A 90 -9.01 -3.51 1.56
C VAL A 90 -7.73 -4.32 1.42
N LEU A 91 -6.99 -4.53 2.51
CA LEU A 91 -5.76 -5.32 2.49
C LEU A 91 -6.04 -6.76 2.04
N VAL A 92 -7.09 -7.41 2.58
CA VAL A 92 -7.49 -8.77 2.20
C VAL A 92 -7.91 -8.85 0.73
N LEU A 93 -8.72 -7.90 0.24
CA LEU A 93 -9.12 -7.82 -1.17
C LEU A 93 -7.94 -7.64 -2.13
N ASN A 94 -6.83 -7.06 -1.67
CA ASN A 94 -5.59 -6.91 -2.43
C ASN A 94 -4.62 -8.09 -2.23
N GLY A 95 -5.04 -9.17 -1.56
CA GLY A 95 -4.24 -10.39 -1.40
C GLY A 95 -3.29 -10.38 -0.21
N ALA A 96 -3.62 -9.66 0.87
CA ALA A 96 -2.79 -9.66 2.08
C ALA A 96 -2.67 -11.07 2.67
N ASN A 97 -1.45 -11.50 2.97
CA ASN A 97 -1.19 -12.81 3.56
C ASN A 97 -1.35 -12.75 5.08
N LEU A 98 -2.49 -13.25 5.56
CA LEU A 98 -2.85 -13.24 6.98
C LEU A 98 -2.09 -14.29 7.83
N ASN A 99 -1.38 -15.22 7.17
CA ASN A 99 -0.64 -16.31 7.83
C ASN A 99 0.81 -15.95 8.18
N ILE A 100 1.31 -14.79 7.73
CA ILE A 100 2.62 -14.29 8.13
C ILE A 100 2.64 -14.14 9.66
N LYS A 101 3.76 -14.51 10.27
CA LYS A 101 4.02 -14.32 11.70
C LYS A 101 4.84 -13.06 11.92
N SER A 102 4.48 -12.29 12.94
CA SER A 102 5.28 -11.16 13.41
C SER A 102 6.61 -11.65 13.97
N ASP A 103 7.49 -10.73 14.32
CA ASP A 103 8.78 -11.08 14.92
C ASP A 103 8.61 -11.69 16.32
N GLN A 104 7.43 -11.51 16.93
CA GLN A 104 7.03 -12.16 18.18
C GLN A 104 6.29 -13.49 17.94
N GLY A 105 6.19 -13.96 16.69
CA GLY A 105 5.58 -15.24 16.32
C GLY A 105 4.05 -15.23 16.17
N TYR A 106 3.39 -14.06 16.22
CA TYR A 106 1.94 -13.92 16.19
C TYR A 106 1.40 -13.58 14.80
N THR A 107 0.25 -14.12 14.42
CA THR A 107 -0.46 -13.81 13.17
C THR A 107 -1.41 -12.63 13.34
N ALA A 108 -1.99 -12.14 12.24
CA ALA A 108 -3.04 -11.11 12.30
C ALA A 108 -4.24 -11.55 13.17
N LYS A 109 -4.61 -12.84 13.10
CA LYS A 109 -5.68 -13.42 13.93
C LYS A 109 -5.35 -13.38 15.42
N ASP A 110 -4.09 -13.63 15.78
CA ASP A 110 -3.65 -13.61 17.18
C ASP A 110 -3.70 -12.19 17.75
N TYR A 111 -3.22 -11.20 16.99
CA TYR A 111 -3.35 -9.80 17.39
C TYR A 111 -4.81 -9.35 17.53
N ALA A 112 -5.70 -9.76 16.61
CA ALA A 112 -7.13 -9.45 16.74
C ALA A 112 -7.71 -9.98 18.06
N LYS A 113 -7.37 -11.22 18.45
CA LYS A 113 -7.80 -11.82 19.71
C LYS A 113 -7.21 -11.10 20.93
N MET A 114 -5.90 -10.88 20.94
CA MET A 114 -5.20 -10.22 22.06
C MET A 114 -5.71 -8.81 22.32
N SER A 115 -6.16 -8.11 21.27
CA SER A 115 -6.72 -6.75 21.36
C SER A 115 -8.25 -6.70 21.44
N ASN A 116 -8.92 -7.85 21.57
CA ASN A 116 -10.38 -7.95 21.58
C ASN A 116 -11.06 -7.28 20.35
N ALA A 117 -10.40 -7.30 19.20
CA ALA A 117 -10.87 -6.73 17.93
C ALA A 117 -11.79 -7.74 17.22
N MET A 118 -13.02 -7.87 17.74
CA MET A 118 -13.96 -8.91 17.32
C MET A 118 -14.42 -8.78 15.86
N ASP A 119 -14.58 -7.56 15.36
CA ASP A 119 -15.00 -7.32 13.97
C ASP A 119 -13.88 -7.66 12.97
N ALA A 120 -12.64 -7.23 13.27
CA ALA A 120 -11.49 -7.65 12.50
C ALA A 120 -11.29 -9.17 12.53
N LEU A 121 -11.49 -9.81 13.70
CA LEU A 121 -11.43 -11.26 13.82
C LEU A 121 -12.48 -11.96 12.95
N LYS A 122 -13.68 -11.39 12.82
CA LYS A 122 -14.73 -11.90 11.93
C LYS A 122 -14.28 -11.82 10.46
N VAL A 123 -13.79 -10.66 10.01
CA VAL A 123 -13.26 -10.49 8.65
C VAL A 123 -12.14 -11.48 8.35
N ILE A 124 -11.21 -11.69 9.29
CA ILE A 124 -10.10 -12.65 9.12
C ILE A 124 -10.60 -14.09 8.98
N LYS A 125 -11.68 -14.47 9.69
CA LYS A 125 -12.25 -15.81 9.58
C LYS A 125 -13.05 -16.01 8.30
N GLU A 126 -13.67 -14.96 7.78
CA GLU A 126 -14.48 -14.99 6.56
C GLU A 126 -13.63 -14.88 5.28
N GLY A 127 -12.45 -14.25 5.38
CA GLY A 127 -11.54 -14.02 4.26
C GLY A 127 -10.39 -15.02 4.11
N VAL A 128 -10.42 -16.16 4.83
CA VAL A 128 -9.44 -17.27 4.75
C VAL A 128 -10.13 -18.54 4.30
#